data_AF-A0A290S217-F1
#
_entry.id   AF-A0A290S217-F1
#
_cell.length_a   1.000
_cell.length_b   1.000
_cell.length_c   1.000
_cell.angle_alpha   90.00
_cell.angle_beta   90.00
_cell.angle_gamma   90.00
#
_symmetry.space_group_name_H-M   'P 1'
#
loop_
_entity.id
_entity.type
_entity.pdbx_description
1 polymer ?
#
loop_
_entity_poly.entity_id
_entity_poly.type
_entity_poly.pdbx_seq_one_letter_code
_entity_poly.pdbx_strand_id
1 'polypeptide(L)' 'MLLSFDAAALDVKQRFDHLDSDKSGYLTHDELDPQPQLLNTFVKWDKNQDNQISLVEFKSYLTNNLY' A
#
# COMPACT_ATOMS: atom_id res chain seq x y z
N MET A 1 12.39 -21.20 15.24
CA MET A 1 11.17 -20.48 15.69
C MET A 1 10.75 -19.61 14.52
N LEU A 2 9.68 -20.02 13.82
CA LEU A 2 9.27 -19.47 12.52
C LEU A 2 8.87 -18.00 12.70
N LEU A 3 9.61 -17.11 12.04
CA LEU A 3 9.37 -15.68 12.09
C LEU A 3 8.04 -15.36 11.41
N SER A 4 7.28 -14.49 12.06
CA SER A 4 5.94 -14.03 11.76
C SER A 4 5.77 -13.46 10.34
N PHE A 5 5.50 -14.32 9.34
CA PHE A 5 5.13 -13.85 7.99
C PHE A 5 3.65 -13.40 7.93
N ASP A 6 2.80 -13.90 8.82
CA ASP A 6 1.35 -13.66 8.77
C ASP A 6 0.91 -12.30 9.30
N ALA A 7 1.65 -11.72 10.27
CA ALA A 7 1.29 -10.43 10.86
C ALA A 7 1.43 -9.28 9.87
N ALA A 8 2.50 -9.26 9.07
CA ALA A 8 2.73 -8.21 8.08
C ALA A 8 1.65 -8.22 6.99
N ALA A 9 1.23 -9.41 6.51
CA ALA A 9 0.20 -9.53 5.48
C ALA A 9 -1.19 -9.08 5.97
N LEU A 10 -1.50 -9.29 7.25
CA LEU A 10 -2.75 -8.83 7.84
C LEU A 10 -2.79 -7.30 7.96
N ASP A 11 -1.69 -6.69 8.41
CA ASP A 11 -1.51 -5.24 8.48
C ASP A 11 -1.60 -4.58 7.10
N VAL A 12 -1.03 -5.20 6.06
CA VAL A 12 -1.09 -4.70 4.67
C VAL A 12 -2.53 -4.53 4.24
N LYS A 13 -3.35 -5.58 4.38
CA LYS A 13 -4.73 -5.55 3.88
C LYS A 13 -5.57 -4.55 4.67
N GLN A 14 -5.46 -4.52 5.99
CA GLN A 14 -6.20 -3.56 6.81
C GLN A 14 -5.83 -2.11 6.50
N ARG A 15 -4.53 -1.82 6.31
CA ARG A 15 -4.09 -0.47 5.92
C ARG A 15 -4.60 -0.10 4.54
N PHE A 16 -4.54 -1.03 3.59
CA PHE A 16 -5.08 -0.82 2.25
C PHE A 16 -6.58 -0.53 2.30
N ASP A 17 -7.38 -1.39 2.94
CA ASP A 17 -8.83 -1.21 3.09
C ASP A 17 -9.21 0.09 3.83
N HIS A 18 -8.33 0.61 4.69
CA HIS A 18 -8.57 1.87 5.40
C HIS A 18 -8.27 3.10 4.52
N LEU A 19 -7.36 2.96 3.56
CA LEU A 19 -7.02 4.03 2.62
C LEU A 19 -7.99 4.04 1.42
N ASP A 20 -8.39 2.85 0.97
CA ASP A 20 -9.34 2.58 -0.12
C ASP A 20 -10.78 2.89 0.36
N SER A 21 -11.11 4.18 0.41
CA SER A 21 -12.41 4.64 0.91
C SER A 21 -13.53 4.33 -0.08
N ASP A 22 -13.22 4.35 -1.37
CA ASP A 22 -14.20 4.05 -2.41
C ASP A 22 -14.36 2.53 -2.67
N LYS A 23 -13.47 1.71 -2.09
CA LYS A 23 -13.42 0.25 -2.22
C LYS A 23 -13.28 -0.20 -3.67
N SER A 24 -12.61 0.61 -4.48
CA SER A 24 -12.29 0.29 -5.87
C SER A 24 -11.26 -0.84 -5.97
N GLY A 25 -10.50 -1.09 -4.90
CA GLY A 25 -9.39 -2.04 -4.89
C GLY A 25 -8.05 -1.43 -5.33
N TYR A 26 -7.99 -0.10 -5.44
CA TYR A 26 -6.81 0.67 -5.83
C TYR A 26 -6.72 1.92 -4.95
N LEU A 27 -5.50 2.30 -4.55
CA LEU A 27 -5.31 3.59 -3.86
C LEU A 27 -4.95 4.65 -4.88
N THR A 28 -5.80 5.65 -4.99
CA THR A 28 -5.59 6.80 -5.89
C THR A 28 -4.91 7.96 -5.17
N HIS A 29 -4.45 8.94 -5.94
CA HIS A 29 -3.90 10.17 -5.39
C HIS A 29 -4.93 10.91 -4.52
N ASP A 30 -6.21 10.94 -4.93
CA ASP A 30 -7.30 11.60 -4.19
C ASP A 30 -7.54 10.99 -2.81
N GLU A 31 -7.41 9.67 -2.68
CA GLU A 31 -7.57 8.98 -1.38
C GLU A 31 -6.39 9.21 -0.44
N LEU A 32 -5.22 9.52 -1.01
CA LEU A 32 -3.97 9.77 -0.29
C LEU A 32 -3.66 11.26 -0.12
N ASP A 33 -4.40 12.14 -0.79
CA ASP A 33 -4.39 13.60 -0.64
C ASP A 33 -4.45 14.07 0.83
N PRO A 34 -5.35 13.53 1.68
CA PRO A 34 -5.37 13.89 3.10
C PRO A 34 -4.11 13.43 3.88
N GLN A 35 -3.21 12.66 3.27
CA GLN A 35 -2.03 12.08 3.91
C GLN A 35 -0.74 12.40 3.12
N PRO A 36 -0.17 13.62 3.30
CA PRO A 36 1.00 14.08 2.55
C PRO A 36 2.24 13.17 2.70
N GLN A 37 2.36 12.47 3.84
CA GLN A 37 3.41 11.48 4.06
C GLN A 37 3.33 10.28 3.11
N LEU A 38 2.11 9.83 2.78
CA LEU A 38 1.88 8.70 1.89
C LEU A 38 2.09 9.13 0.45
N LEU A 39 1.66 10.33 0.11
CA LEU A 39 1.91 10.96 -1.19
C LEU A 39 3.40 11.01 -1.56
N ASN A 40 4.26 11.37 -0.60
CA ASN A 40 5.70 11.41 -0.83
C ASN A 40 6.30 10.01 -1.09
N THR A 41 5.63 8.95 -0.60
CA THR A 41 5.99 7.55 -0.88
C THR A 41 5.17 6.92 -1.99
N PHE A 42 4.14 7.59 -2.50
CA PHE A 42 3.24 7.09 -3.54
C PHE A 42 4.02 6.65 -4.77
N VAL A 43 4.92 7.50 -5.25
CA VAL A 43 5.81 7.22 -6.39
C VAL A 43 6.73 6.01 -6.14
N LYS A 44 7.00 5.66 -4.88
CA LYS A 44 7.78 4.45 -4.53
C LYS A 44 6.91 3.19 -4.56
N TRP A 45 5.61 3.33 -4.31
CA TRP A 45 4.64 2.24 -4.31
C TRP A 45 4.18 1.96 -5.74
N ASP A 46 3.91 3.03 -6.50
CA ASP A 46 3.45 3.03 -7.89
C ASP A 46 4.57 2.58 -8.81
N LYS A 47 4.70 1.26 -8.99
CA LYS A 47 5.80 0.66 -9.74
C LYS A 47 5.57 0.77 -11.24
N ASN A 48 4.32 0.69 -11.67
CA ASN A 48 3.92 0.81 -13.06
C ASN A 48 3.66 2.26 -13.50
N GLN A 49 3.66 3.21 -12.55
CA GLN A 49 3.44 4.64 -12.77
C GLN A 49 2.08 4.93 -13.41
N ASP A 50 1.04 4.18 -13.04
CA ASP A 50 -0.32 4.34 -13.56
C ASP A 50 -1.20 5.27 -12.71
N ASN A 51 -0.58 5.96 -11.75
CA ASN A 51 -1.22 6.84 -10.78
C ASN A 51 -2.21 6.12 -9.84
N GLN A 52 -2.10 4.80 -9.70
CA GLN A 52 -2.92 3.98 -8.81
C GLN A 52 -2.06 2.92 -8.13
N ILE A 53 -2.28 2.68 -6.84
CA ILE A 53 -1.58 1.61 -6.13
C ILE A 53 -2.49 0.40 -6.07
N SER A 54 -2.12 -0.65 -6.80
CA SER A 54 -2.78 -1.94 -6.63
C SER A 54 -2.37 -2.60 -5.31
N LEU A 55 -3.22 -3.51 -4.81
CA LEU A 55 -2.92 -4.31 -3.62
C LEU A 55 -1.61 -5.12 -3.78
N VAL A 56 -1.28 -5.50 -5.01
CA VAL A 56 -0.03 -6.21 -5.35
C VAL A 56 1.18 -5.29 -5.16
N GLU A 57 1.11 -4.06 -5.66
CA GLU A 57 2.18 -3.07 -5.51
C GLU A 57 2.39 -2.67 -4.06
N PHE A 58 1.29 -2.45 -3.33
CA PHE A 58 1.34 -2.15 -1.90
C PHE A 58 2.00 -3.28 -1.10
N LYS A 59 1.63 -4.53 -1.40
CA LYS A 59 2.26 -5.72 -0.79
C LYS A 59 3.73 -5.85 -1.18
N SER A 60 4.06 -5.58 -2.43
CA SER A 60 5.44 -5.65 -2.95
C SER A 60 6.34 -4.61 -2.27
N TYR A 61 5.83 -3.40 -2.04
CA TYR A 61 6.52 -2.36 -1.28
C TYR A 61 6.81 -2.80 0.16
N LEU A 62 5.81 -3.33 0.86
CA LEU A 62 5.99 -3.76 2.26
C LEU A 62 6.92 -4.96 2.38
N THR A 63 6.94 -5.84 1.39
CA THR A 63 7.88 -6.97 1.34
C THR A 63 9.31 -6.52 1.05
N ASN A 64 9.49 -5.55 0.14
CA ASN A 64 10.82 -5.01 -0.21
C ASN A 64 11.43 -4.13 0.89
N ASN A 65 10.62 -3.49 1.74
CA ASN A 65 11.13 -2.67 2.85
C ASN A 65 11.54 -3.50 4.09
N LEU A 66 11.38 -4.82 4.04
CA LEU A 66 11.76 -5.75 5.11
C LEU A 66 13.12 -6.44 4.86
N TYR A 67 13.86 -6.03 3.82
CA TYR A 67 15.18 -6.58 3.47
C TYR A 67 16.23 -5.48 3.26
#